data_AF-A0A350QV36-F1
#
_entry.id   AF-A0A350QV36-F1
#
_cell.length_a   1.000
_cell.length_b   1.000
_cell.length_c   1.000
_cell.angle_alpha   90.00
_cell.angle_beta   90.00
_cell.angle_gamma   90.00
#
_symmetry.space_group_name_H-M   'P 1'
#
loop_
_entity.id
_entity.type
_entity.pdbx_description
1 polymer ?
#
loop_
_entity_poly.entity_id
_entity_poly.type
_entity_poly.pdbx_seq_one_letter_code
_entity_poly.pdbx_strand_id
1 'polypeptide(L)'
;MNTVLLGIRLLVLILLPAVLLAGRSQVSSAPDKPVKVFILSGQSNMVGAGKVDGGSSRWGTQFIDPTVSVYKGDYDPRADYDSMEPVQTLKLDAFGGVRPTPYPGGGTLVTRGFLQVKESGIYELRPGYGASTYNLMEVDGKEVHRQELGQDPVRTEIKLEGGKKVPFKITYFTKQANGLGWIVRLDVPGSLSTLVKFKGMYPYLIDENRQWKAREDVWYRGVVTAVGNRPLGVSGGRIGPEIGFGHAVGNHIDEPVLILKTSQGNRSLSWDFLTPGSKRFEYEGKIYAGYKESPLSWDKGTTPEPINWYAGKQYDDCFQAAHEVLDNFEKEFPHWKGRNYEIEGFVWWQGDKDRYVEAHAARYEKNLVRLIKTLREEFKAPKAKFVVATLGQTSKDAPPGNDKLILDAQLSVDGTTGKYEEFKGNVATVYTHPLSQGGASNSHYDGNAQTYMDVGVAVGEAMVELLK
;
A
#
# COMPACT_ATOMS: atom_id res chain seq x y z
N MET A 1 -54.89 -61.15 -55.53
CA MET A 1 -53.49 -61.34 -55.96
C MET A 1 -52.83 -59.97 -56.06
N ASN A 2 -51.87 -59.71 -55.16
CA ASN A 2 -50.75 -58.73 -55.23
C ASN A 2 -51.15 -57.24 -55.47
N THR A 3 -50.56 -56.18 -54.90
CA THR A 3 -49.21 -55.93 -54.37
C THR A 3 -49.22 -54.58 -53.63
N VAL A 4 -48.64 -54.56 -52.42
CA VAL A 4 -47.68 -53.56 -51.86
C VAL A 4 -48.07 -52.08 -51.59
N LEU A 5 -47.77 -51.73 -50.33
CA LEU A 5 -47.61 -50.44 -49.64
C LEU A 5 -46.94 -49.31 -50.45
N LEU A 6 -47.46 -48.09 -50.28
CA LEU A 6 -46.64 -46.92 -49.93
C LEU A 6 -47.54 -45.85 -49.27
N GLY A 7 -47.42 -45.67 -47.95
CA GLY A 7 -48.17 -44.67 -47.19
C GLY A 7 -47.38 -43.37 -47.05
N ILE A 8 -47.85 -42.30 -47.68
CA ILE A 8 -47.35 -40.93 -47.51
C ILE A 8 -48.05 -40.33 -46.28
N ARG A 9 -47.29 -40.03 -45.22
CA ARG A 9 -47.77 -39.26 -44.06
C ARG A 9 -47.58 -37.77 -44.29
N LEU A 10 -48.70 -37.05 -44.37
CA LEU A 10 -48.79 -35.60 -44.42
C LEU A 10 -48.45 -35.02 -43.03
N LEU A 11 -47.40 -34.21 -42.93
CA LEU A 11 -47.00 -33.52 -41.71
C LEU A 11 -47.76 -32.18 -41.62
N VAL A 12 -48.63 -32.05 -40.62
CA VAL A 12 -49.34 -30.80 -40.32
C VAL A 12 -48.44 -29.92 -39.45
N LEU A 13 -48.03 -28.76 -39.98
CA LEU A 13 -47.31 -27.72 -39.25
C LEU A 13 -48.29 -26.93 -38.37
N ILE A 14 -48.14 -27.00 -37.05
CA ILE A 14 -48.85 -26.14 -36.09
C ILE A 14 -47.98 -24.91 -35.84
N LEU A 15 -48.44 -23.73 -36.25
CA LEU A 15 -47.87 -22.43 -35.88
C LEU A 15 -48.25 -22.09 -34.42
N LEU A 16 -47.25 -21.96 -33.55
CA LEU A 16 -47.37 -21.35 -32.23
C LEU A 16 -46.99 -19.86 -32.31
N PRO A 17 -47.76 -18.94 -31.70
CA PRO A 17 -47.42 -17.53 -31.67
C PRO A 17 -46.30 -17.27 -30.65
N ALA A 18 -45.23 -16.62 -31.11
CA ALA A 18 -44.13 -16.16 -30.27
C ALA A 18 -44.59 -15.03 -29.35
N VAL A 19 -44.74 -15.32 -28.06
CA VAL A 19 -44.89 -14.31 -27.01
C VAL A 19 -43.51 -13.69 -26.78
N LEU A 20 -43.31 -12.46 -27.28
CA LEU A 20 -42.20 -11.61 -26.89
C LEU A 20 -42.38 -11.19 -25.42
N LEU A 21 -41.80 -11.97 -24.51
CA LEU A 21 -41.46 -11.48 -23.17
C LEU A 21 -40.34 -10.47 -23.31
N ALA A 22 -40.71 -9.19 -23.39
CA ALA A 22 -39.80 -8.08 -23.13
C ALA A 22 -39.36 -8.18 -21.67
N GLY A 23 -38.27 -8.94 -21.43
CA GLY A 23 -37.58 -8.95 -20.15
C GLY A 23 -37.07 -7.54 -19.88
N ARG A 24 -37.79 -6.79 -19.05
CA ARG A 24 -37.19 -5.68 -18.32
C ARG A 24 -36.07 -6.31 -17.50
N SER A 25 -34.84 -6.13 -17.95
CA SER A 25 -33.67 -6.26 -17.10
C SER A 25 -33.89 -5.35 -15.90
N GLN A 26 -34.29 -5.94 -14.77
CA GLN A 26 -34.16 -5.29 -13.48
C GLN A 26 -32.70 -4.89 -13.38
N VAL A 27 -32.44 -3.58 -13.45
CA VAL A 27 -31.20 -3.02 -12.97
C VAL A 27 -31.17 -3.37 -11.49
N SER A 28 -30.43 -4.42 -11.15
CA SER A 28 -30.09 -4.75 -9.78
C SER A 28 -29.48 -3.50 -9.16
N SER A 29 -30.18 -2.89 -8.22
CA SER A 29 -29.61 -1.87 -7.34
C SER A 29 -28.40 -2.48 -6.64
N ALA A 30 -27.23 -1.89 -6.79
CA ALA A 30 -26.09 -2.28 -5.96
C ALA A 30 -25.87 -1.20 -4.88
N PRO A 31 -25.67 -1.57 -3.59
CA PRO A 31 -26.26 -2.74 -2.91
C PRO A 31 -26.58 -2.52 -1.41
N ASP A 32 -27.40 -3.41 -0.85
CA ASP A 32 -28.06 -3.27 0.46
C ASP A 32 -27.16 -3.33 1.71
N LYS A 33 -25.90 -3.73 1.60
CA LYS A 33 -25.04 -3.98 2.77
C LYS A 33 -24.03 -2.85 3.04
N PRO A 34 -23.81 -2.48 4.32
CA PRO A 34 -22.89 -1.40 4.69
C PRO A 34 -21.44 -1.77 4.37
N VAL A 35 -20.63 -0.75 4.08
CA VAL A 35 -19.18 -0.89 3.95
C VAL A 35 -18.56 -1.11 5.33
N LYS A 36 -17.69 -2.11 5.46
CA LYS A 36 -17.01 -2.44 6.71
C LYS A 36 -15.73 -1.63 6.85
N VAL A 37 -15.64 -0.78 7.86
CA VAL A 37 -14.55 0.18 8.05
C VAL A 37 -13.62 -0.29 9.16
N PHE A 38 -12.32 -0.32 8.85
CA PHE A 38 -11.25 -0.52 9.80
C PHE A 38 -10.36 0.73 9.87
N ILE A 39 -10.18 1.27 11.07
CA ILE A 39 -9.35 2.44 11.29
C ILE A 39 -7.97 2.01 11.78
N LEU A 40 -6.95 2.23 10.94
CA LEU A 40 -5.55 1.91 11.22
C LEU A 40 -4.83 3.16 11.70
N SER A 41 -4.36 3.16 12.95
CA SER A 41 -3.72 4.32 13.58
C SER A 41 -2.42 3.94 14.29
N GLY A 42 -1.59 4.94 14.53
CA GLY A 42 -0.30 4.78 15.19
C GLY A 42 0.78 5.70 14.63
N GLN A 43 2.04 5.31 14.85
CA GLN A 43 3.19 6.12 14.43
C GLN A 43 3.78 5.70 13.08
N SER A 44 5.04 6.06 12.80
CA SER A 44 5.72 5.85 11.51
C SER A 44 5.73 4.40 11.00
N ASN A 45 5.66 3.40 11.88
CA ASN A 45 5.53 2.01 11.41
C ASN A 45 4.15 1.76 10.79
N MET A 46 3.08 2.31 11.37
CA MET A 46 1.75 2.26 10.76
C MET A 46 1.71 3.03 9.43
N VAL A 47 2.41 4.17 9.34
CA VAL A 47 2.55 4.93 8.08
C VAL A 47 3.09 4.02 6.97
N GLY A 48 4.13 3.25 7.29
CA GLY A 48 4.72 2.26 6.40
C GLY A 48 6.05 2.71 5.82
N ALA A 49 7.06 1.85 5.96
CA ALA A 49 8.40 2.08 5.45
C ALA A 49 9.05 0.81 4.88
N GLY A 50 8.29 -0.28 4.74
CA GLY A 50 8.74 -1.50 4.08
C GLY A 50 9.03 -1.20 2.61
N LYS A 51 10.27 -1.39 2.17
CA LYS A 51 10.72 -1.05 0.82
C LYS A 51 10.13 -2.02 -0.19
N VAL A 52 9.51 -1.50 -1.24
CA VAL A 52 8.96 -2.35 -2.31
C VAL A 52 10.08 -2.92 -3.18
N ASP A 53 11.14 -2.16 -3.40
CA ASP A 53 12.29 -2.53 -4.23
C ASP A 53 13.57 -1.82 -3.73
N GLY A 54 14.66 -1.92 -4.49
CA GLY A 54 15.94 -1.27 -4.20
C GLY A 54 15.97 0.24 -4.38
N GLY A 55 14.84 0.86 -4.72
CA GLY A 55 14.74 2.26 -5.09
C GLY A 55 14.84 2.45 -6.60
N SER A 56 14.04 3.40 -7.09
CA SER A 56 14.02 3.79 -8.49
C SER A 56 14.95 4.97 -8.73
N SER A 57 15.82 4.85 -9.74
CA SER A 57 16.68 5.95 -10.19
C SER A 57 16.40 6.28 -11.64
N ARG A 58 16.49 7.56 -11.98
CA ARG A 58 16.41 7.99 -13.39
C ARG A 58 17.56 7.40 -14.17
N TRP A 59 17.33 7.17 -15.45
CA TRP A 59 18.38 6.83 -16.39
C TRP A 59 19.48 7.89 -16.41
N GLY A 60 20.70 7.44 -16.72
CA GLY A 60 21.89 8.27 -16.78
C GLY A 60 23.04 7.49 -17.39
N THR A 61 24.19 7.50 -16.71
CA THR A 61 25.47 7.00 -17.27
C THR A 61 25.50 5.50 -17.56
N GLN A 62 24.52 4.73 -17.11
CA GLN A 62 24.38 3.32 -17.47
C GLN A 62 23.97 3.11 -18.94
N PHE A 63 23.42 4.13 -19.61
CA PHE A 63 23.09 4.07 -21.04
C PHE A 63 24.22 4.71 -21.85
N ILE A 64 24.80 3.93 -22.75
CA ILE A 64 26.04 4.23 -23.46
C ILE A 64 25.78 4.27 -24.96
N ASP A 65 26.35 5.28 -25.61
CA ASP A 65 26.23 5.56 -27.04
C ASP A 65 24.79 5.52 -27.60
N PRO A 66 23.79 6.13 -26.92
CA PRO A 66 22.42 6.10 -27.40
C PRO A 66 22.29 6.90 -28.70
N THR A 67 21.59 6.33 -29.67
CA THR A 67 21.22 6.96 -30.94
C THR A 67 19.74 6.78 -31.16
N VAL A 68 19.07 7.79 -31.71
CA VAL A 68 17.67 7.70 -32.11
C VAL A 68 17.56 7.80 -33.63
N SER A 69 16.84 6.86 -34.22
CA SER A 69 16.58 6.77 -35.65
C SER A 69 15.12 7.09 -35.94
N VAL A 70 14.87 7.86 -36.99
CA VAL A 70 13.54 8.26 -37.47
C VAL A 70 13.17 7.44 -38.69
N TYR A 71 12.02 6.79 -38.67
CA TYR A 71 11.48 6.01 -39.79
C TYR A 71 10.21 6.66 -40.31
N LYS A 72 9.99 6.60 -41.62
CA LYS A 72 8.83 7.23 -42.26
C LYS A 72 7.52 6.58 -41.79
N GLY A 73 6.52 7.41 -41.50
CA GLY A 73 5.18 6.96 -41.13
C GLY A 73 4.98 6.80 -39.62
N ASP A 74 3.72 6.63 -39.22
CA ASP A 74 3.37 6.28 -37.84
C ASP A 74 3.79 4.83 -37.54
N TYR A 75 3.78 4.43 -36.27
CA TYR A 75 4.19 3.09 -35.84
C TYR A 75 3.40 1.99 -36.56
N ASP A 76 4.09 1.03 -37.17
CA ASP A 76 3.51 -0.20 -37.74
C ASP A 76 4.05 -1.40 -36.96
N PRO A 77 3.20 -2.16 -36.24
CA PRO A 77 3.64 -3.33 -35.47
C PRO A 77 4.20 -4.47 -36.33
N ARG A 78 4.02 -4.42 -37.66
CA ARG A 78 4.56 -5.42 -38.60
C ARG A 78 5.88 -4.99 -39.25
N ALA A 79 6.32 -3.74 -39.01
CA ALA A 79 7.56 -3.24 -39.58
C ALA A 79 8.78 -3.81 -38.86
N ASP A 80 9.76 -4.29 -39.63
CA ASP A 80 11.08 -4.61 -39.12
C ASP A 80 12.00 -3.39 -39.26
N TYR A 81 11.96 -2.52 -38.25
CA TYR A 81 12.79 -1.32 -38.20
C TYR A 81 14.29 -1.60 -38.14
N ASP A 82 14.74 -2.83 -37.86
CA ASP A 82 16.16 -3.19 -37.90
C ASP A 82 16.63 -3.45 -39.36
N SER A 83 15.70 -3.83 -40.25
CA SER A 83 15.97 -4.01 -41.69
C SER A 83 15.78 -2.75 -42.55
N MET A 84 15.13 -1.72 -42.01
CA MET A 84 14.77 -0.50 -42.74
C MET A 84 15.86 0.57 -42.67
N GLU A 85 15.97 1.39 -43.72
CA GLU A 85 16.83 2.56 -43.72
C GLU A 85 16.14 3.75 -43.02
N PRO A 86 16.75 4.37 -42.00
CA PRO A 86 16.18 5.53 -41.32
C PRO A 86 16.31 6.80 -42.16
N VAL A 87 15.31 7.69 -42.05
CA VAL A 87 15.32 9.02 -42.67
C VAL A 87 16.37 9.92 -42.01
N GLN A 88 16.55 9.77 -40.70
CA GLN A 88 17.51 10.53 -39.91
C GLN A 88 17.96 9.70 -38.73
N THR A 89 19.24 9.80 -38.38
CA THR A 89 19.79 9.26 -37.13
C THR A 89 20.49 10.37 -36.37
N LEU A 90 20.18 10.50 -35.08
CA LEU A 90 20.77 11.47 -34.17
C LEU A 90 21.50 10.73 -33.05
N LYS A 91 22.77 11.08 -32.83
CA LYS A 91 23.50 10.70 -31.61
C LYS A 91 23.01 11.53 -30.43
N LEU A 92 22.71 10.88 -29.31
CA LEU A 92 22.18 11.53 -28.12
C LEU A 92 23.30 11.76 -27.12
N ASP A 93 23.73 13.02 -26.98
CA ASP A 93 24.77 13.41 -26.01
C ASP A 93 24.30 13.24 -24.56
N ALA A 94 23.00 13.36 -24.31
CA ALA A 94 22.37 13.11 -23.02
C ALA A 94 21.15 12.19 -23.16
N PHE A 95 21.12 11.13 -22.35
CA PHE A 95 20.02 10.18 -22.25
C PHE A 95 19.65 9.97 -20.77
N GLY A 96 18.37 10.11 -20.44
CA GLY A 96 17.89 10.17 -19.06
C GLY A 96 18.05 11.53 -18.39
N GLY A 97 18.16 11.51 -17.06
CA GLY A 97 18.36 12.70 -16.24
C GLY A 97 17.14 13.66 -16.19
N VAL A 98 17.43 14.96 -16.09
CA VAL A 98 16.42 16.05 -16.08
C VAL A 98 16.33 16.79 -17.40
N ARG A 99 17.36 16.68 -18.26
CA ARG A 99 17.50 17.40 -19.53
C ARG A 99 18.12 16.46 -20.58
N PRO A 100 17.38 15.44 -21.06
CA PRO A 100 17.85 14.59 -22.15
C PRO A 100 17.96 15.39 -23.46
N THR A 101 18.78 14.91 -24.40
CA THR A 101 18.82 15.46 -25.76
C THR A 101 17.42 15.33 -26.40
N PRO A 102 16.82 16.43 -26.89
CA PRO A 102 15.53 16.38 -27.58
C PRO A 102 15.59 15.48 -28.81
N TYR A 103 14.53 14.69 -29.02
CA TYR A 103 14.43 13.83 -30.18
C TYR A 103 14.05 14.63 -31.43
N PRO A 104 14.51 14.23 -32.63
CA PRO A 104 14.01 14.80 -33.86
C PRO A 104 12.50 14.51 -33.99
N GLY A 105 11.78 15.41 -34.66
CA GLY A 105 10.36 15.22 -34.92
C GLY A 105 10.09 14.32 -36.13
N GLY A 106 8.85 13.85 -36.23
CA GLY A 106 8.34 13.09 -37.37
C GLY A 106 8.54 11.58 -37.25
N GLY A 107 7.71 10.84 -37.99
CA GLY A 107 7.87 9.39 -38.16
C GLY A 107 7.73 8.56 -36.88
N THR A 108 8.22 7.32 -36.98
CA THR A 108 8.42 6.39 -35.86
C THR A 108 9.84 6.52 -35.36
N LEU A 109 10.01 6.62 -34.04
CA LEU A 109 11.31 6.79 -33.40
C LEU A 109 11.75 5.46 -32.79
N VAL A 110 12.99 5.04 -33.09
CA VAL A 110 13.63 3.88 -32.49
C VAL A 110 14.96 4.28 -31.90
N THR A 111 15.12 4.11 -30.59
CA THR A 111 16.37 4.40 -29.88
C THR A 111 17.15 3.12 -29.65
N ARG A 112 18.43 3.13 -30.00
CA ARG A 112 19.35 2.01 -29.78
C ARG A 112 20.61 2.48 -29.07
N GLY A 113 21.25 1.57 -28.36
CA GLY A 113 22.54 1.83 -27.73
C GLY A 113 22.90 0.64 -26.86
N PHE A 114 23.63 0.91 -25.79
CA PHE A 114 23.99 -0.12 -24.84
C PHE A 114 23.65 0.25 -23.40
N LEU A 115 23.34 -0.76 -22.61
CA LEU A 115 23.14 -0.68 -21.17
C LEU A 115 24.33 -1.35 -20.48
N GLN A 116 24.88 -0.71 -19.46
CA GLN A 116 25.92 -1.24 -18.60
C GLN A 116 25.65 -0.80 -17.15
N VAL A 117 25.18 -1.73 -16.34
CA VAL A 117 24.98 -1.48 -14.91
C VAL A 117 26.30 -1.65 -14.15
N LYS A 118 26.43 -0.97 -13.01
CA LYS A 118 27.62 -1.09 -12.15
C LYS A 118 27.63 -2.39 -11.35
N GLU A 119 26.47 -2.78 -10.84
CA GLU A 119 26.30 -3.94 -9.98
C GLU A 119 25.56 -5.04 -10.72
N SER A 120 25.95 -6.30 -10.47
CA SER A 120 25.17 -7.43 -10.95
C SER A 120 23.88 -7.55 -10.15
N GLY A 121 22.78 -7.87 -10.81
CA GLY A 121 21.50 -8.06 -10.15
C GLY A 121 20.33 -8.28 -11.11
N ILE A 122 19.13 -8.30 -10.55
CA ILE A 122 17.87 -8.36 -11.29
C ILE A 122 17.25 -6.98 -11.33
N TYR A 123 16.96 -6.49 -12.54
CA TYR A 123 16.49 -5.14 -12.79
C TYR A 123 15.14 -5.11 -13.51
N GLU A 124 14.41 -4.03 -13.28
CA GLU A 124 13.24 -3.63 -14.07
C GLU A 124 13.53 -2.29 -14.73
N LEU A 125 13.21 -2.16 -16.01
CA LEU A 125 13.35 -0.92 -16.76
C LEU A 125 11.97 -0.30 -17.01
N ARG A 126 11.88 1.01 -16.82
CA ARG A 126 10.65 1.79 -16.97
C ARG A 126 10.92 2.91 -17.99
N PRO A 127 10.90 2.59 -19.30
CA PRO A 127 11.14 3.55 -20.37
C PRO A 127 10.01 4.57 -20.50
N GLY A 128 10.38 5.83 -20.76
CA GLY A 128 9.47 6.93 -21.08
C GLY A 128 8.92 7.70 -19.89
N TYR A 129 8.35 8.87 -20.17
CA TYR A 129 7.61 9.75 -19.27
C TYR A 129 6.48 10.44 -20.07
N GLY A 130 5.26 10.44 -19.54
CA GLY A 130 4.08 10.87 -20.30
C GLY A 130 3.80 9.92 -21.46
N ALA A 131 3.42 10.43 -22.64
CA ALA A 131 3.06 9.57 -23.77
C ALA A 131 4.25 8.84 -24.43
N SER A 132 5.49 9.07 -23.99
CA SER A 132 6.62 8.24 -24.43
C SER A 132 6.69 6.89 -23.70
N THR A 133 5.89 6.67 -22.65
CA THR A 133 5.82 5.35 -21.99
C THR A 133 5.18 4.29 -22.88
N TYR A 134 4.38 4.71 -23.87
CA TYR A 134 3.85 3.85 -24.93
C TYR A 134 4.99 3.45 -25.89
N ASN A 135 5.67 2.37 -25.52
CA ASN A 135 6.81 1.86 -26.25
C ASN A 135 6.99 0.36 -25.95
N LEU A 136 7.78 -0.26 -26.81
CA LEU A 136 8.42 -1.55 -26.57
C LEU A 136 9.89 -1.30 -26.27
N MET A 137 10.39 -1.79 -25.14
CA MET A 137 11.82 -1.84 -24.84
C MET A 137 12.32 -3.28 -24.82
N GLU A 138 13.41 -3.49 -25.52
CA GLU A 138 14.17 -4.73 -25.56
C GLU A 138 15.58 -4.51 -25.02
N VAL A 139 16.09 -5.47 -24.25
CA VAL A 139 17.48 -5.51 -23.79
C VAL A 139 18.02 -6.90 -24.06
N ASP A 140 19.16 -6.98 -24.74
CA ASP A 140 19.77 -8.24 -25.17
C ASP A 140 18.78 -9.14 -25.95
N GLY A 141 17.97 -8.52 -26.81
CA GLY A 141 16.93 -9.19 -27.61
C GLY A 141 15.71 -9.70 -26.82
N LYS A 142 15.59 -9.35 -25.53
CA LYS A 142 14.43 -9.72 -24.70
C LYS A 142 13.55 -8.51 -24.45
N GLU A 143 12.25 -8.67 -24.64
CA GLU A 143 11.25 -7.68 -24.24
C GLU A 143 11.25 -7.52 -22.71
N VAL A 144 11.58 -6.32 -22.23
CA VAL A 144 11.64 -5.97 -20.80
C VAL A 144 10.56 -4.97 -20.39
N HIS A 145 9.97 -4.27 -21.34
CA HIS A 145 8.79 -3.41 -21.13
C HIS A 145 7.98 -3.35 -22.41
N ARG A 146 6.66 -3.40 -22.26
CA ARG A 146 5.71 -3.03 -23.30
C ARG A 146 4.57 -2.26 -22.67
N GLN A 147 4.20 -1.15 -23.30
CA GLN A 147 2.95 -0.47 -22.97
C GLN A 147 2.26 -0.06 -24.27
N GLU A 148 1.13 -0.68 -24.56
CA GLU A 148 0.28 -0.31 -25.69
C GLU A 148 -0.53 0.95 -25.34
N LEU A 149 -1.05 1.64 -26.36
CA LEU A 149 -1.87 2.84 -26.18
C LEU A 149 -3.10 2.54 -25.31
N GLY A 150 -3.23 3.27 -24.20
CA GLY A 150 -4.33 3.11 -23.26
C GLY A 150 -4.30 1.83 -22.41
N GLN A 151 -3.22 1.05 -22.49
CA GLN A 151 -3.01 -0.14 -21.66
C GLN A 151 -2.01 0.13 -20.54
N ASP A 152 -2.08 -0.69 -19.49
CA ASP A 152 -1.08 -0.72 -18.44
C ASP A 152 0.23 -1.33 -18.92
N PRO A 153 1.39 -0.90 -18.39
CA PRO A 153 2.68 -1.45 -18.78
C PRO A 153 2.86 -2.88 -18.25
N VAL A 154 3.32 -3.77 -19.11
CA VAL A 154 3.84 -5.08 -18.73
C VAL A 154 5.37 -5.00 -18.70
N ARG A 155 5.97 -5.35 -17.56
CA ARG A 155 7.42 -5.30 -17.38
C ARG A 155 7.97 -6.65 -16.97
N THR A 156 9.05 -7.04 -17.64
CA THR A 156 9.74 -8.30 -17.40
C THR A 156 11.07 -8.02 -16.72
N GLU A 157 11.37 -8.80 -15.69
CA GLU A 157 12.64 -8.71 -14.98
C GLU A 157 13.81 -9.15 -15.89
N ILE A 158 14.93 -8.45 -15.80
CA ILE A 158 16.16 -8.82 -16.52
C ILE A 158 17.35 -8.93 -15.58
N LYS A 159 18.09 -10.04 -15.69
CA LYS A 159 19.38 -10.22 -15.01
C LYS A 159 20.48 -9.52 -15.80
N LEU A 160 21.21 -8.62 -15.15
CA LEU A 160 22.34 -7.91 -15.74
C LEU A 160 23.61 -8.17 -14.92
N GLU A 161 24.73 -8.28 -15.62
CA GLU A 161 26.06 -8.46 -15.02
C GLU A 161 26.77 -7.10 -14.92
N GLY A 162 27.29 -6.78 -13.74
CA GLY A 162 28.02 -5.53 -13.49
C GLY A 162 29.20 -5.38 -14.44
N GLY A 163 29.31 -4.22 -15.07
CA GLY A 163 30.37 -3.92 -16.03
C GLY A 163 30.19 -4.56 -17.41
N LYS A 164 29.16 -5.39 -17.65
CA LYS A 164 28.89 -5.94 -18.98
C LYS A 164 28.04 -4.99 -19.81
N LYS A 165 28.49 -4.71 -21.04
CA LYS A 165 27.76 -3.92 -22.03
C LYS A 165 26.77 -4.83 -22.77
N VAL A 166 25.48 -4.54 -22.72
CA VAL A 166 24.42 -5.28 -23.45
C VAL A 166 23.63 -4.32 -24.35
N PRO A 167 23.19 -4.73 -25.55
CA PRO A 167 22.44 -3.84 -26.43
C PRO A 167 21.03 -3.59 -25.88
N PHE A 168 20.49 -2.39 -26.11
CA PHE A 168 19.07 -2.10 -25.89
C PHE A 168 18.44 -1.46 -27.14
N LYS A 169 17.13 -1.62 -27.27
CA LYS A 169 16.29 -0.99 -28.29
C LYS A 169 15.00 -0.50 -27.65
N ILE A 170 14.53 0.69 -28.00
CA ILE A 170 13.22 1.22 -27.62
C ILE A 170 12.50 1.65 -28.89
N THR A 171 11.35 1.05 -29.18
CA THR A 171 10.48 1.42 -30.29
C THR A 171 9.29 2.18 -29.72
N TYR A 172 9.18 3.47 -30.02
CA TYR A 172 8.12 4.31 -29.49
C TYR A 172 6.88 4.27 -30.39
N PHE A 173 5.71 4.16 -29.77
CA PHE A 173 4.43 4.07 -30.48
C PHE A 173 3.81 5.45 -30.74
N THR A 174 4.41 6.51 -30.20
CA THR A 174 3.90 7.88 -30.31
C THR A 174 4.99 8.87 -30.70
N LYS A 175 4.55 10.02 -31.22
CA LYS A 175 5.41 11.16 -31.60
C LYS A 175 6.01 11.90 -30.41
N GLN A 176 5.61 11.57 -29.17
CA GLN A 176 6.12 12.20 -27.95
C GLN A 176 7.34 11.48 -27.37
N ALA A 177 7.97 10.60 -28.16
CA ALA A 177 9.17 9.85 -27.78
C ALA A 177 10.25 10.74 -27.17
N ASN A 178 10.87 10.23 -26.10
CA ASN A 178 11.98 10.90 -25.43
C ASN A 178 12.87 9.87 -24.73
N GLY A 179 14.11 10.28 -24.45
CA GLY A 179 15.10 9.43 -23.77
C GLY A 179 14.99 9.41 -22.26
N LEU A 180 13.80 9.62 -21.67
CA LEU A 180 13.60 9.51 -20.23
C LEU A 180 13.25 8.08 -19.84
N GLY A 181 13.54 7.71 -18.59
CA GLY A 181 13.14 6.44 -18.03
C GLY A 181 13.77 6.22 -16.66
N TRP A 182 13.40 5.10 -16.04
CA TRP A 182 13.90 4.69 -14.73
C TRP A 182 14.43 3.25 -14.76
N ILE A 183 15.40 2.98 -13.89
CA ILE A 183 15.91 1.65 -13.61
C ILE A 183 15.69 1.34 -12.12
N VAL A 184 15.28 0.12 -11.83
CA VAL A 184 14.98 -0.34 -10.47
C VAL A 184 15.69 -1.66 -10.24
N ARG A 185 16.36 -1.81 -9.11
CA ARG A 185 16.92 -3.09 -8.67
C ARG A 185 15.88 -3.85 -7.85
N LEU A 186 15.55 -5.07 -8.23
CA LEU A 186 14.46 -5.85 -7.64
C LEU A 186 14.91 -6.88 -6.61
N ASP A 187 16.14 -7.35 -6.69
CA ASP A 187 16.69 -8.45 -5.88
C ASP A 187 17.32 -7.99 -4.55
N VAL A 188 16.87 -6.85 -4.02
CA VAL A 188 17.37 -6.32 -2.75
C VAL A 188 16.80 -7.14 -1.59
N PRO A 189 17.65 -7.72 -0.71
CA PRO A 189 17.19 -8.51 0.43
C PRO A 189 16.20 -7.73 1.30
N GLY A 190 15.12 -8.39 1.71
CA GLY A 190 14.06 -7.79 2.54
C GLY A 190 13.12 -6.83 1.80
N SER A 191 13.34 -6.53 0.51
CA SER A 191 12.36 -5.76 -0.28
C SER A 191 11.19 -6.63 -0.73
N LEU A 192 10.00 -6.02 -0.90
CA LEU A 192 8.79 -6.74 -1.28
C LEU A 192 8.93 -7.47 -2.62
N SER A 193 9.60 -6.84 -3.60
CA SER A 193 9.88 -7.44 -4.90
C SER A 193 10.66 -8.75 -4.75
N THR A 194 11.71 -8.77 -3.92
CA THR A 194 12.46 -10.01 -3.64
C THR A 194 11.58 -11.10 -3.03
N LEU A 195 10.79 -10.74 -2.02
CA LEU A 195 9.93 -11.68 -1.29
C LEU A 195 8.89 -12.31 -2.23
N VAL A 196 8.23 -11.48 -3.03
CA VAL A 196 7.12 -11.90 -3.89
C VAL A 196 7.63 -12.56 -5.17
N LYS A 197 8.48 -11.86 -5.91
CA LYS A 197 8.87 -12.27 -7.27
C LYS A 197 9.90 -13.39 -7.28
N PHE A 198 10.73 -13.52 -6.24
CA PHE A 198 11.85 -14.46 -6.22
C PHE A 198 11.83 -15.48 -5.08
N LYS A 199 11.08 -15.24 -3.99
CA LYS A 199 10.90 -16.21 -2.89
C LYS A 199 9.50 -16.85 -2.84
N GLY A 200 8.56 -16.42 -3.68
CA GLY A 200 7.21 -16.99 -3.73
C GLY A 200 6.35 -16.65 -2.51
N MET A 201 6.74 -15.66 -1.72
CA MET A 201 5.95 -15.19 -0.57
C MET A 201 4.84 -14.24 -1.02
N TYR A 202 3.69 -14.26 -0.36
CA TYR A 202 2.55 -13.39 -0.69
C TYR A 202 2.18 -13.42 -2.19
N PRO A 203 2.00 -14.61 -2.80
CA PRO A 203 1.81 -14.74 -4.25
C PRO A 203 0.55 -14.02 -4.76
N TYR A 204 -0.40 -13.74 -3.87
CA TYR A 204 -1.62 -12.98 -4.17
C TYR A 204 -1.38 -11.50 -4.53
N LEU A 205 -0.16 -10.97 -4.35
CA LEU A 205 0.18 -9.59 -4.68
C LEU A 205 0.56 -9.37 -6.15
N ILE A 206 0.70 -10.44 -6.93
CA ILE A 206 1.00 -10.34 -8.37
C ILE A 206 -0.01 -11.12 -9.20
N ASP A 207 -0.19 -10.69 -10.44
CA ASP A 207 -0.97 -11.42 -11.44
C ASP A 207 -0.14 -12.49 -12.17
N GLU A 208 -0.76 -13.17 -13.13
CA GLU A 208 -0.13 -14.18 -13.99
C GLU A 208 1.03 -13.63 -14.84
N ASN A 209 1.01 -12.32 -15.13
CA ASN A 209 2.07 -11.60 -15.83
C ASN A 209 3.14 -11.06 -14.87
N ARG A 210 3.09 -11.43 -13.58
CA ARG A 210 4.00 -11.01 -12.51
C ARG A 210 3.98 -9.48 -12.26
N GLN A 211 2.91 -8.81 -12.64
CA GLN A 211 2.68 -7.40 -12.34
C GLN A 211 1.98 -7.26 -10.99
N TRP A 212 2.20 -6.15 -10.29
CA TRP A 212 1.52 -5.88 -9.02
C TRP A 212 0.01 -5.83 -9.22
N LYS A 213 -0.71 -6.64 -8.45
CA LYS A 213 -2.17 -6.74 -8.51
C LYS A 213 -2.78 -6.07 -7.29
N ALA A 214 -3.66 -5.11 -7.54
CA ALA A 214 -4.53 -4.56 -6.51
C ALA A 214 -5.77 -5.46 -6.32
N ARG A 215 -6.43 -5.33 -5.18
CA ARG A 215 -7.71 -5.97 -4.90
C ARG A 215 -8.82 -4.93 -4.84
N GLU A 216 -9.87 -5.18 -5.62
CA GLU A 216 -10.95 -4.22 -5.91
C GLU A 216 -12.05 -4.16 -4.84
N ASP A 217 -12.11 -5.18 -3.98
CA ASP A 217 -13.10 -5.33 -2.91
C ASP A 217 -12.68 -4.67 -1.59
N VAL A 218 -11.41 -4.32 -1.44
CA VAL A 218 -10.85 -3.61 -0.28
C VAL A 218 -10.27 -2.30 -0.75
N TRP A 219 -10.79 -1.22 -0.19
CA TRP A 219 -10.39 0.12 -0.54
C TRP A 219 -9.46 0.72 0.52
N TYR A 220 -8.37 1.35 0.10
CA TYR A 220 -7.47 2.07 0.97
C TYR A 220 -7.73 3.57 0.91
N ARG A 221 -7.94 4.18 2.09
CA ARG A 221 -7.93 5.63 2.27
C ARG A 221 -6.92 6.01 3.35
N GLY A 222 -5.81 6.62 2.95
CA GLY A 222 -4.82 7.19 3.86
C GLY A 222 -5.00 8.70 4.02
N VAL A 223 -5.00 9.20 5.24
CA VAL A 223 -5.08 10.63 5.60
C VAL A 223 -3.99 11.01 6.61
N VAL A 224 -3.75 12.31 6.78
CA VAL A 224 -2.63 12.90 7.53
C VAL A 224 -1.27 12.60 6.89
N THR A 225 -0.88 11.33 6.81
CA THR A 225 0.25 10.84 6.01
C THR A 225 -0.10 9.56 5.26
N ALA A 226 0.83 9.04 4.45
CA ALA A 226 0.59 7.91 3.55
C ALA A 226 -0.67 8.12 2.70
N VAL A 227 -0.87 9.35 2.22
CA VAL A 227 -2.10 9.80 1.57
C VAL A 227 -2.37 8.96 0.32
N GLY A 228 -3.62 8.56 0.17
CA GLY A 228 -4.11 7.93 -1.06
C GLY A 228 -5.56 7.50 -0.94
N ASN A 229 -6.19 7.23 -2.08
CA ASN A 229 -7.60 6.86 -2.21
C ASN A 229 -7.74 5.94 -3.44
N ARG A 230 -7.77 4.62 -3.24
CA ARG A 230 -7.66 3.61 -4.32
C ARG A 230 -7.95 2.18 -3.82
N PRO A 231 -8.15 1.20 -4.73
CA PRO A 231 -8.09 -0.23 -4.38
C PRO A 231 -6.80 -0.60 -3.65
N LEU A 232 -6.87 -1.49 -2.68
CA LEU A 232 -5.71 -1.89 -1.88
C LEU A 232 -4.70 -2.64 -2.75
N GLY A 233 -3.47 -2.13 -2.80
CA GLY A 233 -2.40 -2.73 -3.59
C GLY A 233 -1.08 -1.97 -3.48
N VAL A 234 -0.04 -2.54 -4.11
CA VAL A 234 1.30 -1.95 -4.14
C VAL A 234 1.34 -0.82 -5.17
N SER A 235 1.34 0.44 -4.71
CA SER A 235 1.22 1.61 -5.59
C SER A 235 2.37 2.62 -5.47
N GLY A 236 3.38 2.32 -4.67
CA GLY A 236 4.49 3.23 -4.38
C GLY A 236 5.74 2.47 -3.95
N GLY A 237 6.81 3.19 -3.60
CA GLY A 237 8.08 2.57 -3.21
C GLY A 237 8.10 2.01 -1.77
N ARG A 238 7.01 2.18 -1.01
CA ARG A 238 6.89 1.76 0.38
C ARG A 238 5.51 1.17 0.66
N ILE A 239 5.46 0.22 1.59
CA ILE A 239 4.24 -0.35 2.15
C ILE A 239 4.26 -0.25 3.69
N GLY A 240 3.08 -0.23 4.29
CA GLY A 240 2.91 -0.51 5.71
C GLY A 240 2.17 -1.83 5.95
N PRO A 241 1.60 -2.01 7.16
CA PRO A 241 0.88 -3.23 7.52
C PRO A 241 -0.49 -3.38 6.84
N GLU A 242 -0.99 -2.32 6.18
CA GLU A 242 -2.30 -2.28 5.53
C GLU A 242 -2.47 -3.34 4.44
N ILE A 243 -1.38 -3.72 3.78
CA ILE A 243 -1.42 -4.72 2.71
C ILE A 243 -1.74 -6.09 3.33
N GLY A 244 -0.94 -6.55 4.28
CA GLY A 244 -1.19 -7.82 4.96
C GLY A 244 -2.54 -7.83 5.71
N PHE A 245 -2.83 -6.74 6.44
CA PHE A 245 -4.08 -6.59 7.19
C PHE A 245 -5.30 -6.67 6.28
N GLY A 246 -5.31 -5.85 5.22
CA GLY A 246 -6.41 -5.78 4.27
C GLY A 246 -6.63 -7.07 3.52
N HIS A 247 -5.53 -7.80 3.24
CA HIS A 247 -5.64 -9.12 2.66
C HIS A 247 -6.34 -10.13 3.57
N ALA A 248 -6.00 -10.14 4.86
CA ALA A 248 -6.62 -11.04 5.83
C ALA A 248 -8.12 -10.74 6.03
N VAL A 249 -8.48 -9.48 6.30
CA VAL A 249 -9.89 -9.14 6.58
C VAL A 249 -10.78 -9.26 5.35
N GLY A 250 -10.30 -8.84 4.18
CA GLY A 250 -11.09 -8.93 2.96
C GLY A 250 -11.15 -10.34 2.36
N ASN A 251 -10.42 -11.32 2.89
CA ASN A 251 -10.67 -12.74 2.56
C ASN A 251 -11.78 -13.34 3.43
N HIS A 252 -12.14 -12.68 4.53
CA HIS A 252 -13.13 -13.15 5.49
C HIS A 252 -14.49 -12.44 5.35
N ILE A 253 -14.48 -11.19 4.90
CA ILE A 253 -15.66 -10.33 4.79
C ILE A 253 -16.12 -10.27 3.34
N ASP A 254 -17.38 -10.62 3.09
CA ASP A 254 -17.99 -10.56 1.75
C ASP A 254 -18.40 -9.14 1.35
N GLU A 255 -18.73 -8.29 2.34
CA GLU A 255 -19.03 -6.88 2.13
C GLU A 255 -17.78 -6.08 1.75
N PRO A 256 -17.90 -4.96 1.01
CA PRO A 256 -16.74 -4.12 0.71
C PRO A 256 -16.11 -3.57 1.98
N VAL A 257 -14.79 -3.53 1.99
CA VAL A 257 -14.00 -3.08 3.14
C VAL A 257 -13.33 -1.75 2.84
N LEU A 258 -13.37 -0.83 3.80
CA LEU A 258 -12.57 0.38 3.81
C LEU A 258 -11.50 0.28 4.89
N ILE A 259 -10.23 0.39 4.47
CA ILE A 259 -9.11 0.62 5.36
C ILE A 259 -8.85 2.12 5.41
N LEU A 260 -9.26 2.75 6.52
CA LEU A 260 -9.02 4.16 6.79
C LEU A 260 -7.77 4.31 7.66
N LYS A 261 -6.64 4.69 7.06
CA LYS A 261 -5.37 4.86 7.75
C LYS A 261 -5.16 6.31 8.18
N THR A 262 -4.99 6.53 9.48
CA THR A 262 -4.77 7.84 10.12
C THR A 262 -3.53 7.79 11.02
N SER A 263 -2.34 7.88 10.44
CA SER A 263 -1.08 7.68 11.16
C SER A 263 -0.11 8.84 11.00
N GLN A 264 0.79 9.03 11.96
CA GLN A 264 1.83 10.07 11.91
C GLN A 264 3.10 9.65 12.64
N GLY A 265 4.26 9.79 11.98
CA GLY A 265 5.56 9.49 12.57
C GLY A 265 5.98 10.37 13.75
N ASN A 266 6.82 9.81 14.64
CA ASN A 266 7.43 10.52 15.77
C ASN A 266 6.41 11.09 16.77
N ARG A 267 5.50 10.24 17.28
CA ARG A 267 4.36 10.63 18.13
C ARG A 267 4.18 9.67 19.31
N SER A 268 4.10 10.21 20.51
CA SER A 268 3.91 9.49 21.78
C SER A 268 2.42 9.36 22.11
N LEU A 269 2.02 8.21 22.67
CA LEU A 269 0.68 8.02 23.21
C LEU A 269 0.43 8.89 24.44
N SER A 270 1.45 9.10 25.26
CA SER A 270 1.35 9.86 26.50
C SER A 270 1.46 11.38 26.33
N TRP A 271 1.62 11.86 25.10
CA TRP A 271 1.65 13.29 24.79
C TRP A 271 0.87 13.64 23.53
N ASP A 272 1.32 13.16 22.38
CA ASP A 272 0.79 13.57 21.09
C ASP A 272 -0.60 12.98 20.81
N PHE A 273 -0.78 11.69 21.10
CA PHE A 273 -2.05 10.98 20.99
C PHE A 273 -2.82 10.92 22.32
N LEU A 274 -2.48 11.80 23.27
CA LEU A 274 -3.16 11.84 24.55
C LEU A 274 -4.66 12.12 24.32
N THR A 275 -5.51 11.25 24.83
CA THR A 275 -6.94 11.28 24.51
C THR A 275 -7.68 12.40 25.25
N PRO A 276 -8.80 12.90 24.69
CA PRO A 276 -9.68 13.87 25.32
C PRO A 276 -9.97 13.55 26.79
N GLY A 277 -9.89 14.56 27.66
CA GLY A 277 -10.18 14.44 29.10
C GLY A 277 -9.07 13.82 29.96
N SER A 278 -7.93 13.43 29.37
CA SER A 278 -6.75 12.98 30.12
C SER A 278 -6.27 14.07 31.08
N LYS A 279 -6.00 13.69 32.33
CA LYS A 279 -5.60 14.61 33.41
C LYS A 279 -4.08 14.69 33.53
N ARG A 280 -3.60 15.82 34.06
CA ARG A 280 -2.22 15.98 34.53
C ARG A 280 -1.82 14.83 35.44
N PHE A 281 -0.54 14.51 35.43
CA PHE A 281 0.03 13.61 36.43
C PHE A 281 1.42 14.07 36.84
N GLU A 282 1.80 13.72 38.05
CA GLU A 282 3.13 14.01 38.60
C GLU A 282 4.03 12.78 38.43
N TYR A 283 5.26 13.02 38.01
CA TYR A 283 6.31 12.01 37.97
C TYR A 283 7.66 12.69 38.25
N GLU A 284 8.37 12.22 39.27
CA GLU A 284 9.71 12.71 39.66
C GLU A 284 9.82 14.25 39.72
N GLY A 285 8.89 14.89 40.43
CA GLY A 285 8.90 16.35 40.63
C GLY A 285 8.46 17.18 39.43
N LYS A 286 8.06 16.54 38.32
CA LYS A 286 7.47 17.21 37.14
C LYS A 286 5.98 16.95 37.03
N ILE A 287 5.26 17.95 36.52
CA ILE A 287 3.87 17.83 36.09
C ILE A 287 3.87 17.61 34.59
N TYR A 288 3.27 16.50 34.15
CA TYR A 288 3.01 16.20 32.75
C TYR A 288 1.61 16.71 32.39
N ALA A 289 1.48 17.34 31.22
CA ALA A 289 0.24 18.03 30.88
C ALA A 289 -0.93 17.06 30.64
N GLY A 290 -2.13 17.53 30.98
CA GLY A 290 -3.37 16.93 30.55
C GLY A 290 -3.72 17.29 29.10
N TYR A 291 -4.78 16.69 28.58
CA TYR A 291 -5.26 16.99 27.23
C TYR A 291 -5.52 18.50 27.04
N LYS A 292 -5.12 19.04 25.88
CA LYS A 292 -5.15 20.48 25.51
C LYS A 292 -4.23 21.41 26.30
N GLU A 293 -3.37 20.87 27.17
CA GLU A 293 -2.37 21.66 27.88
C GLU A 293 -1.02 21.65 27.16
N SER A 294 -0.14 22.57 27.56
CA SER A 294 1.20 22.76 27.01
C SER A 294 2.12 23.37 28.06
N PRO A 295 3.44 23.10 28.04
CA PRO A 295 4.16 22.16 27.17
C PRO A 295 4.02 20.72 27.67
N LEU A 296 4.82 19.79 27.13
CA LEU A 296 4.81 18.36 27.50
C LEU A 296 4.84 18.14 29.02
N SER A 297 5.74 18.84 29.70
CA SER A 297 5.88 18.82 31.15
C SER A 297 6.57 20.08 31.66
N TRP A 298 6.38 20.41 32.93
CA TRP A 298 7.08 21.49 33.64
C TRP A 298 7.38 21.08 35.09
N ASP A 299 8.28 21.80 35.74
CA ASP A 299 8.64 21.52 37.13
C ASP A 299 7.47 21.86 38.07
N LYS A 300 7.25 21.03 39.08
CA LYS A 300 6.17 21.23 40.04
C LYS A 300 6.33 22.57 40.76
N GLY A 301 5.22 23.32 40.84
CA GLY A 301 5.20 24.65 41.45
C GLY A 301 5.59 25.79 40.50
N THR A 302 5.95 25.49 39.25
CA THR A 302 6.20 26.51 38.22
C THR A 302 4.98 26.76 37.34
N THR A 303 4.95 27.93 36.70
CA THR A 303 3.96 28.24 35.66
C THR A 303 4.53 27.79 34.31
N PRO A 304 3.83 26.94 33.55
CA PRO A 304 4.31 26.48 32.25
C PRO A 304 4.22 27.56 31.18
N GLU A 305 5.24 27.63 30.32
CA GLU A 305 5.23 28.44 29.09
C GLU A 305 4.74 27.57 27.91
N PRO A 306 3.61 27.92 27.26
CA PRO A 306 3.10 27.15 26.15
C PRO A 306 4.03 27.14 24.93
N ILE A 307 4.01 26.04 24.18
CA ILE A 307 4.65 25.90 22.86
C ILE A 307 3.56 25.82 21.79
N ASN A 308 3.95 25.88 20.50
CA ASN A 308 3.02 25.67 19.39
C ASN A 308 2.67 24.17 19.19
N TRP A 309 2.31 23.51 20.28
CA TRP A 309 1.87 22.11 20.35
C TRP A 309 1.13 21.91 21.67
N TYR A 310 0.25 20.92 21.75
CA TYR A 310 -0.47 20.60 22.98
C TYR A 310 -0.69 19.09 23.11
N ALA A 311 -0.95 18.63 24.33
CA ALA A 311 -1.24 17.23 24.61
C ALA A 311 -2.52 16.80 23.89
N GLY A 312 -2.41 15.80 23.02
CA GLY A 312 -3.53 15.29 22.21
C GLY A 312 -3.66 15.93 20.84
N LYS A 313 -2.74 16.82 20.44
CA LYS A 313 -2.80 17.43 19.10
C LYS A 313 -2.83 16.40 17.97
N GLN A 314 -2.05 15.32 18.08
CA GLN A 314 -2.04 14.30 17.04
C GLN A 314 -3.27 13.40 17.07
N TYR A 315 -3.83 13.15 18.26
CA TYR A 315 -5.14 12.51 18.38
C TYR A 315 -6.16 13.31 17.57
N ASP A 316 -6.25 14.62 17.82
CA ASP A 316 -7.20 15.50 17.15
C ASP A 316 -6.98 15.51 15.64
N ASP A 317 -5.76 15.77 15.19
CA ASP A 317 -5.45 15.83 13.75
C ASP A 317 -5.79 14.49 13.03
N CYS A 318 -5.48 13.34 13.64
CA CYS A 318 -5.75 12.03 13.03
C CYS A 318 -7.23 11.68 13.00
N PHE A 319 -7.93 11.82 14.12
CA PHE A 319 -9.30 11.35 14.22
C PHE A 319 -10.29 12.38 13.66
N GLN A 320 -9.96 13.67 13.66
CA GLN A 320 -10.70 14.66 12.86
C GLN A 320 -10.58 14.35 11.36
N ALA A 321 -9.40 14.02 10.85
CA ALA A 321 -9.25 13.65 9.44
C ALA A 321 -10.01 12.35 9.08
N ALA A 322 -10.14 11.42 10.03
CA ALA A 322 -11.00 10.25 9.85
C ALA A 322 -12.48 10.64 9.77
N HIS A 323 -12.95 11.51 10.68
CA HIS A 323 -14.31 12.05 10.63
C HIS A 323 -14.58 12.78 9.32
N GLU A 324 -13.67 13.62 8.84
CA GLU A 324 -13.84 14.35 7.58
C GLU A 324 -14.08 13.40 6.39
N VAL A 325 -13.39 12.25 6.34
CA VAL A 325 -13.62 11.22 5.32
C VAL A 325 -15.00 10.59 5.47
N LEU A 326 -15.36 10.20 6.69
CA LEU A 326 -16.60 9.47 6.96
C LEU A 326 -17.85 10.36 6.85
N ASP A 327 -17.77 11.62 7.28
CA ASP A 327 -18.84 12.62 7.15
C ASP A 327 -19.08 13.00 5.68
N ASN A 328 -18.07 12.82 4.82
CA ASN A 328 -18.14 13.04 3.38
C ASN A 328 -18.09 11.74 2.57
N PHE A 329 -18.56 10.61 3.13
CA PHE A 329 -18.37 9.27 2.58
C PHE A 329 -18.72 9.15 1.08
N GLU A 330 -19.90 9.60 0.65
CA GLU A 330 -20.31 9.49 -0.76
C GLU A 330 -19.43 10.32 -1.72
N LYS A 331 -18.88 11.43 -1.23
CA LYS A 331 -17.99 12.30 -2.00
C LYS A 331 -16.60 11.69 -2.12
N GLU A 332 -16.10 11.11 -1.03
CA GLU A 332 -14.80 10.41 -1.00
C GLU A 332 -14.85 9.10 -1.80
N PHE A 333 -16.00 8.42 -1.81
CA PHE A 333 -16.20 7.12 -2.45
C PHE A 333 -17.46 7.10 -3.35
N PRO A 334 -17.43 7.77 -4.53
CA PRO A 334 -18.59 7.86 -5.41
C PRO A 334 -19.12 6.51 -5.91
N HIS A 335 -18.25 5.49 -5.98
CA HIS A 335 -18.60 4.12 -6.36
C HIS A 335 -19.40 3.37 -5.27
N TRP A 336 -19.48 3.92 -4.06
CA TRP A 336 -20.30 3.43 -2.94
C TRP A 336 -21.45 4.37 -2.58
N LYS A 337 -21.78 5.33 -3.46
CA LYS A 337 -22.90 6.25 -3.27
C LYS A 337 -24.19 5.51 -2.90
N GLY A 338 -24.90 5.99 -1.88
CA GLY A 338 -26.12 5.37 -1.35
C GLY A 338 -25.89 4.24 -0.34
N ARG A 339 -24.65 3.82 -0.09
CA ARG A 339 -24.33 2.87 1.00
C ARG A 339 -24.07 3.60 2.31
N ASN A 340 -24.45 2.95 3.41
CA ASN A 340 -23.94 3.28 4.75
C ASN A 340 -22.60 2.58 5.01
N TYR A 341 -21.97 2.90 6.13
CA TYR A 341 -20.77 2.22 6.63
C TYR A 341 -20.93 1.80 8.10
N GLU A 342 -20.12 0.84 8.52
CA GLU A 342 -20.04 0.34 9.90
C GLU A 342 -18.57 0.25 10.33
N ILE A 343 -18.24 0.78 11.51
CA ILE A 343 -16.90 0.66 12.08
C ILE A 343 -16.76 -0.72 12.74
N GLU A 344 -16.03 -1.63 12.10
CA GLU A 344 -15.81 -3.00 12.58
C GLU A 344 -14.66 -3.10 13.57
N GLY A 345 -13.62 -2.28 13.38
CA GLY A 345 -12.48 -2.36 14.27
C GLY A 345 -11.42 -1.30 14.09
N PHE A 346 -10.51 -1.31 15.06
CA PHE A 346 -9.36 -0.43 15.14
C PHE A 346 -8.08 -1.26 15.21
N VAL A 347 -7.02 -0.73 14.60
CA VAL A 347 -5.69 -1.30 14.71
C VAL A 347 -4.73 -0.22 15.20
N TRP A 348 -3.93 -0.56 16.21
CA TRP A 348 -2.95 0.33 16.80
C TRP A 348 -1.53 -0.25 16.70
N TRP A 349 -0.63 0.49 16.03
CA TRP A 349 0.80 0.15 16.01
C TRP A 349 1.68 1.36 16.35
N GLN A 350 2.03 1.47 17.62
CA GLN A 350 2.80 2.58 18.17
C GLN A 350 3.54 2.13 19.44
N GLY A 351 4.51 2.90 19.89
CA GLY A 351 5.12 2.77 21.22
C GLY A 351 6.50 3.42 21.29
N ASP A 352 7.22 3.49 20.16
CA ASP A 352 8.63 3.87 20.14
C ASP A 352 8.86 5.25 20.73
N LYS A 353 7.99 6.22 20.44
CA LYS A 353 8.19 7.57 20.96
C LYS A 353 8.05 7.65 22.48
N ASP A 354 7.24 6.81 23.10
CA ASP A 354 7.06 6.76 24.56
C ASP A 354 8.30 6.20 25.27
N ARG A 355 9.16 5.44 24.59
CA ARG A 355 10.35 4.84 25.23
C ARG A 355 11.41 5.85 25.64
N TYR A 356 11.38 7.05 25.06
CA TYR A 356 12.36 8.10 25.32
C TYR A 356 12.07 8.92 26.57
N VAL A 357 10.91 8.72 27.20
CA VAL A 357 10.52 9.41 28.43
C VAL A 357 9.94 8.38 29.38
N GLU A 358 10.61 8.13 30.50
CA GLU A 358 10.22 7.08 31.46
C GLU A 358 8.79 7.28 31.97
N ALA A 359 8.41 8.51 32.30
CA ALA A 359 7.04 8.85 32.70
C ALA A 359 5.99 8.47 31.65
N HIS A 360 6.33 8.51 30.35
CA HIS A 360 5.43 8.11 29.27
C HIS A 360 5.33 6.58 29.20
N ALA A 361 6.46 5.88 29.24
CA ALA A 361 6.50 4.43 29.27
C ALA A 361 5.73 3.86 30.48
N ALA A 362 5.94 4.42 31.67
CA ALA A 362 5.23 4.05 32.89
C ALA A 362 3.72 4.33 32.84
N ARG A 363 3.28 5.27 32.01
CA ARG A 363 1.86 5.64 31.84
C ARG A 363 1.18 4.91 30.67
N TYR A 364 1.95 4.19 29.84
CA TYR A 364 1.50 3.67 28.56
C TYR A 364 0.24 2.82 28.66
N GLU A 365 0.20 1.86 29.60
CA GLU A 365 -0.96 0.97 29.79
C GLU A 365 -2.25 1.76 30.05
N LYS A 366 -2.20 2.70 30.99
CA LYS A 366 -3.37 3.51 31.34
C LYS A 366 -3.86 4.33 30.15
N ASN A 367 -2.93 4.89 29.37
CA ASN A 367 -3.26 5.68 28.21
C ASN A 367 -3.79 4.82 27.06
N LEU A 368 -3.27 3.60 26.87
CA LEU A 368 -3.74 2.65 25.86
C LEU A 368 -5.14 2.15 26.16
N VAL A 369 -5.42 1.75 27.42
CA VAL A 369 -6.77 1.40 27.87
C VAL A 369 -7.75 2.54 27.61
N ARG A 370 -7.35 3.78 27.91
CA ARG A 370 -8.17 4.96 27.65
C ARG A 370 -8.40 5.17 26.15
N LEU A 371 -7.37 5.05 25.32
CA LEU A 371 -7.48 5.17 23.86
C LEU A 371 -8.48 4.19 23.27
N ILE A 372 -8.42 2.91 23.68
CA ILE A 372 -9.35 1.88 23.20
C ILE A 372 -10.81 2.30 23.48
N LYS A 373 -11.09 2.77 24.70
CA LYS A 373 -12.44 3.20 25.11
C LYS A 373 -12.87 4.46 24.38
N THR A 374 -12.00 5.47 24.34
CA THR A 374 -12.30 6.76 23.69
C THR A 374 -12.60 6.57 22.22
N LEU A 375 -11.86 5.75 21.48
CA LEU A 375 -12.13 5.55 20.05
C LEU A 375 -13.47 4.84 19.81
N ARG A 376 -13.85 3.87 20.64
CA ARG A 376 -15.17 3.24 20.57
C ARG A 376 -16.30 4.24 20.83
N GLU A 377 -16.12 5.12 21.82
CA GLU A 377 -17.11 6.16 22.14
C GLU A 377 -17.19 7.21 21.02
N GLU A 378 -16.05 7.75 20.58
CA GLU A 378 -15.93 8.80 19.57
C GLU A 378 -16.59 8.41 18.25
N PHE A 379 -16.30 7.20 17.77
CA PHE A 379 -16.87 6.66 16.53
C PHE A 379 -18.22 5.98 16.73
N LYS A 380 -18.82 6.06 17.93
CA LYS A 380 -20.11 5.45 18.29
C LYS A 380 -20.17 3.95 17.96
N ALA A 381 -19.05 3.27 18.17
CA ALA A 381 -18.83 1.87 17.80
C ALA A 381 -18.42 1.03 19.03
N PRO A 382 -19.31 0.85 20.03
CA PRO A 382 -18.98 0.20 21.30
C PRO A 382 -18.55 -1.28 21.15
N LYS A 383 -18.93 -1.94 20.05
CA LYS A 383 -18.60 -3.34 19.75
C LYS A 383 -17.40 -3.50 18.81
N ALA A 384 -16.85 -2.40 18.28
CA ALA A 384 -15.73 -2.46 17.36
C ALA A 384 -14.53 -3.17 18.03
N LYS A 385 -13.97 -4.13 17.31
CA LYS A 385 -12.83 -4.92 17.78
C LYS A 385 -11.58 -4.05 17.78
N PHE A 386 -10.60 -4.42 18.61
CA PHE A 386 -9.37 -3.63 18.72
C PHE A 386 -8.16 -4.56 18.71
N VAL A 387 -7.23 -4.34 17.79
CA VAL A 387 -5.98 -5.11 17.73
C VAL A 387 -4.79 -4.18 17.95
N VAL A 388 -3.95 -4.55 18.91
CA VAL A 388 -2.68 -3.87 19.21
C VAL A 388 -1.54 -4.69 18.64
N ALA A 389 -0.62 -4.06 17.92
CA ALA A 389 0.66 -4.67 17.55
C ALA A 389 1.76 -4.14 18.47
N THR A 390 2.56 -5.03 19.06
CA THR A 390 3.74 -4.61 19.84
C THR A 390 4.83 -4.05 18.91
N LEU A 391 5.89 -3.48 19.48
CA LEU A 391 7.11 -3.18 18.72
C LEU A 391 8.00 -4.42 18.60
N GLY A 392 8.60 -4.62 17.43
CA GLY A 392 9.34 -5.84 17.11
C GLY A 392 10.71 -5.97 17.79
N GLN A 393 11.25 -4.89 18.38
CA GLN A 393 12.61 -4.94 18.94
C GLN A 393 12.72 -5.58 20.33
N THR A 394 11.61 -5.75 21.07
CA THR A 394 11.66 -6.11 22.50
C THR A 394 11.24 -7.55 22.74
N SER A 395 12.15 -8.35 23.30
CA SER A 395 11.85 -9.72 23.75
C SER A 395 11.03 -9.72 25.03
N LYS A 396 10.24 -10.78 25.29
CA LYS A 396 9.50 -10.95 26.57
C LYS A 396 10.44 -11.07 27.77
N ASP A 397 11.66 -11.54 27.54
CA ASP A 397 12.71 -11.70 28.56
C ASP A 397 13.62 -10.46 28.68
N ALA A 398 13.28 -9.36 28.00
CA ALA A 398 14.07 -8.14 28.06
C ALA A 398 14.17 -7.62 29.50
N PRO A 399 15.33 -7.05 29.89
CA PRO A 399 15.52 -6.50 31.22
C PRO A 399 14.56 -5.33 31.49
N PRO A 400 14.35 -4.96 32.77
CA PRO A 400 13.55 -3.78 33.12
C PRO A 400 14.04 -2.52 32.39
N GLY A 401 13.10 -1.76 31.84
CA GLY A 401 13.36 -0.54 31.10
C GLY A 401 12.12 -0.07 30.34
N ASN A 402 12.20 1.10 29.70
CA ASN A 402 11.04 1.73 29.05
C ASN A 402 10.44 0.86 27.94
N ASP A 403 11.27 0.23 27.11
CA ASP A 403 10.81 -0.71 26.09
C ASP A 403 10.05 -1.90 26.68
N LYS A 404 10.49 -2.41 27.85
CA LYS A 404 9.82 -3.50 28.58
C LYS A 404 8.49 -3.04 29.19
N LEU A 405 8.45 -1.85 29.80
CA LEU A 405 7.22 -1.25 30.33
C LEU A 405 6.15 -1.11 29.23
N ILE A 406 6.54 -0.64 28.05
CA ILE A 406 5.64 -0.48 26.91
C ILE A 406 5.19 -1.84 26.37
N LEU A 407 6.08 -2.81 26.23
CA LEU A 407 5.73 -4.16 25.82
C LEU A 407 4.70 -4.78 26.79
N ASP A 408 4.97 -4.70 28.09
CA ASP A 408 4.08 -5.26 29.12
C ASP A 408 2.72 -4.58 29.11
N ALA A 409 2.68 -3.26 28.94
CA ALA A 409 1.47 -2.48 28.78
C ALA A 409 0.65 -2.87 27.53
N GLN A 410 1.31 -3.20 26.42
CA GLN A 410 0.64 -3.66 25.20
C GLN A 410 0.11 -5.09 25.38
N LEU A 411 0.86 -5.98 26.01
CA LEU A 411 0.44 -7.35 26.27
C LEU A 411 -0.71 -7.41 27.29
N SER A 412 -0.76 -6.48 28.25
CA SER A 412 -1.74 -6.50 29.34
C SER A 412 -3.16 -6.12 28.92
N VAL A 413 -3.35 -5.44 27.78
CA VAL A 413 -4.69 -5.10 27.26
C VAL A 413 -5.31 -6.23 26.44
N ASP A 414 -4.57 -7.30 26.16
CA ASP A 414 -5.10 -8.46 25.47
C ASP A 414 -6.23 -9.09 26.29
N GLY A 415 -7.37 -9.35 25.64
CA GLY A 415 -8.59 -9.85 26.29
C GLY A 415 -8.44 -11.24 26.91
N THR A 416 -7.45 -12.03 26.49
CA THR A 416 -7.16 -13.35 27.05
C THR A 416 -6.47 -13.29 28.42
N THR A 417 -5.88 -12.13 28.78
CA THR A 417 -5.23 -11.95 30.08
C THR A 417 -6.21 -11.89 31.25
N GLY A 418 -7.47 -11.52 31.00
CA GLY A 418 -8.47 -11.29 32.02
C GLY A 418 -8.24 -10.05 32.91
N LYS A 419 -7.23 -9.21 32.62
CA LYS A 419 -6.93 -8.02 33.42
C LYS A 419 -8.02 -6.93 33.31
N TYR A 420 -8.62 -6.81 32.13
CA TYR A 420 -9.73 -5.89 31.85
C TYR A 420 -10.93 -6.69 31.34
N GLU A 421 -11.95 -6.88 32.18
CA GLU A 421 -13.11 -7.72 31.84
C GLU A 421 -13.80 -7.27 30.54
N GLU A 422 -13.87 -5.96 30.30
CA GLU A 422 -14.50 -5.39 29.08
C GLU A 422 -13.73 -5.68 27.78
N PHE A 423 -12.48 -6.15 27.88
CA PHE A 423 -11.62 -6.47 26.73
C PHE A 423 -11.69 -7.93 26.32
N LYS A 424 -12.27 -8.79 27.15
CA LYS A 424 -12.45 -10.22 26.87
C LYS A 424 -13.24 -10.44 25.57
N GLY A 425 -12.63 -11.14 24.61
CA GLY A 425 -13.21 -11.41 23.29
C GLY A 425 -13.37 -10.19 22.36
N ASN A 426 -12.83 -9.02 22.74
CA ASN A 426 -12.98 -7.78 21.97
C ASN A 426 -11.67 -7.00 21.75
N VAL A 427 -10.59 -7.37 22.44
CA VAL A 427 -9.25 -6.79 22.24
C VAL A 427 -8.23 -7.92 22.15
N ALA A 428 -7.31 -7.82 21.19
CA ALA A 428 -6.18 -8.74 21.04
C ALA A 428 -4.87 -7.96 20.89
N THR A 429 -3.78 -8.55 21.36
CA THR A 429 -2.42 -8.04 21.17
C THR A 429 -1.58 -9.05 20.40
N VAL A 430 -1.07 -8.62 19.24
CA VAL A 430 -0.10 -9.38 18.45
C VAL A 430 1.31 -9.06 18.92
N TYR A 431 1.99 -10.08 19.45
CA TYR A 431 3.39 -9.99 19.82
C TYR A 431 4.30 -10.11 18.58
N THR A 432 4.87 -8.98 18.15
CA THR A 432 5.53 -8.83 16.85
C THR A 432 7.03 -9.14 16.85
N HIS A 433 7.66 -9.35 18.00
CA HIS A 433 9.10 -9.64 18.07
C HIS A 433 9.53 -10.83 17.18
N PRO A 434 8.82 -11.97 17.17
CA PRO A 434 9.18 -13.10 16.31
C PRO A 434 8.91 -12.86 14.81
N LEU A 435 8.10 -11.85 14.47
CA LEU A 435 7.75 -11.49 13.10
C LEU A 435 8.75 -10.48 12.52
N SER A 436 9.48 -9.77 13.38
CA SER A 436 10.48 -8.78 12.99
C SER A 436 11.70 -9.47 12.37
N GLN A 437 12.09 -9.04 11.18
CA GLN A 437 13.29 -9.51 10.50
C GLN A 437 14.57 -8.77 10.93
N GLY A 438 14.56 -8.18 12.13
CA GLY A 438 15.62 -7.32 12.65
C GLY A 438 15.34 -5.83 12.49
N GLY A 439 16.34 -5.01 12.84
CA GLY A 439 16.17 -3.57 13.01
C GLY A 439 15.26 -3.23 14.20
N ALA A 440 14.99 -1.94 14.38
CA ALA A 440 14.13 -1.44 15.45
C ALA A 440 13.06 -0.49 14.91
N SER A 441 12.03 -0.23 15.70
CA SER A 441 10.95 0.69 15.33
C SER A 441 11.46 2.09 14.94
N ASN A 442 12.51 2.60 15.57
CA ASN A 442 13.07 3.92 15.26
C ASN A 442 13.84 3.95 13.91
N SER A 443 14.38 2.82 13.46
CA SER A 443 14.97 2.65 12.12
C SER A 443 13.98 2.12 11.09
N HIS A 444 12.70 2.01 11.47
CA HIS A 444 11.63 1.44 10.65
C HIS A 444 11.91 0.00 10.21
N TYR A 445 12.55 -0.78 11.07
CA TYR A 445 12.99 -2.16 10.77
C TYR A 445 13.88 -2.20 9.52
N ASP A 446 14.70 -1.16 9.33
CA ASP A 446 15.61 -0.93 8.19
C ASP A 446 14.92 -0.90 6.80
N GLY A 447 13.60 -0.73 6.83
CA GLY A 447 12.72 -0.82 5.67
C GLY A 447 12.50 -2.24 5.17
N ASN A 448 12.67 -3.27 6.01
CA ASN A 448 12.39 -4.65 5.66
C ASN A 448 10.89 -4.86 5.47
N ALA A 449 10.46 -5.13 4.23
CA ALA A 449 9.05 -5.29 3.87
C ALA A 449 8.41 -6.53 4.48
N GLN A 450 9.18 -7.60 4.75
CA GLN A 450 8.65 -8.81 5.38
C GLN A 450 8.13 -8.51 6.79
N THR A 451 8.82 -7.70 7.59
CA THR A 451 8.31 -7.28 8.91
C THR A 451 6.93 -6.62 8.81
N TYR A 452 6.72 -5.74 7.82
CA TYR A 452 5.43 -5.06 7.65
C TYR A 452 4.34 -6.02 7.15
N MET A 453 4.68 -6.91 6.22
CA MET A 453 3.74 -7.92 5.71
C MET A 453 3.33 -8.90 6.80
N ASP A 454 4.29 -9.49 7.52
CA ASP A 454 4.03 -10.49 8.56
C ASP A 454 3.26 -9.89 9.74
N VAL A 455 3.61 -8.67 10.17
CA VAL A 455 2.83 -7.95 11.19
C VAL A 455 1.43 -7.63 10.68
N GLY A 456 1.29 -7.15 9.43
CA GLY A 456 0.00 -6.86 8.82
C GLY A 456 -0.91 -8.08 8.77
N VAL A 457 -0.38 -9.22 8.30
CA VAL A 457 -1.09 -10.51 8.25
C VAL A 457 -1.51 -10.94 9.65
N ALA A 458 -0.60 -10.98 10.62
CA ALA A 458 -0.90 -11.44 11.98
C ALA A 458 -1.95 -10.57 12.69
N VAL A 459 -1.88 -9.24 12.50
CA VAL A 459 -2.88 -8.29 13.03
C VAL A 459 -4.23 -8.47 12.34
N GLY A 460 -4.24 -8.72 11.04
CA GLY A 460 -5.45 -9.01 10.28
C GLY A 460 -6.10 -10.33 10.69
N GLU A 461 -5.31 -11.38 10.90
CA GLU A 461 -5.79 -12.68 11.41
C GLU A 461 -6.35 -12.56 12.83
N ALA A 462 -5.69 -11.81 13.72
CA ALA A 462 -6.20 -11.52 15.05
C ALA A 462 -7.53 -10.73 14.99
N MET A 463 -7.65 -9.77 14.07
CA MET A 463 -8.90 -9.04 13.84
C MET A 463 -10.01 -9.99 13.38
N VAL A 464 -9.73 -10.86 12.41
CA VAL A 464 -10.68 -11.86 11.92
C VAL A 464 -11.11 -12.80 13.04
N GLU A 465 -10.20 -13.25 13.91
CA GLU A 465 -10.55 -14.10 15.05
C GLU A 465 -11.48 -13.40 16.04
N LEU A 466 -11.28 -12.10 16.29
CA LEU A 466 -12.18 -11.32 17.13
C LEU A 466 -13.57 -11.10 16.52
N LEU A 467 -13.70 -11.20 15.20
CA LEU A 467 -14.97 -11.00 14.47
C LEU A 467 -15.82 -12.28 14.36
N LYS A 468 -15.24 -13.45 14.63
CA LYS A 468 -15.97 -14.71 14.78
C LYS A 468 -16.70 -14.76 16.13
#